data_AF-A0A7X3X3A3-F1
#
_entry.id   AF-A0A7X3X3A3-F1
#
_cell.length_a   1.000
_cell.length_b   1.000
_cell.length_c   1.000
_cell.angle_alpha   90.00
_cell.angle_beta   90.00
_cell.angle_gamma   90.00
#
_symmetry.space_group_name_H-M   'P 1'
#
loop_
_entity.id
_entity.type
_entity.pdbx_description
1 polymer ?
#
loop_
_entity_poly.entity_id
_entity_poly.type
_entity_poly.pdbx_seq_one_letter_code
_entity_poly.pdbx_strand_id
1 'polypeptide(L)'
;MVRRMLARCDVVIENFRKGVMEGFGLGYESLRGANPGLVYCQITGFGRTGPLADHGGFDLIAQGMTGLLSVTGEGPGRPPVKCGPPVTDITAGILGAMGVVAALYSRGQTGVGQRVDTSLYEAGLVQTFWQSAVALATGVSPGPLGSAHPLAAPYEALPTADGWITVGGWNQVNWHRLLDALELRELVDDPRFATNDARMKNHAALREVLTGRLQTASAEEWLRRLEEAAVPAGPVLSMLEALRHPQTVAREMVVAVEQGGEAVETLGMPVKLSETPATVGRGAPGMGEHSQEVLGEYGFEEAEIEELLRSGVVGSFNA
;
A
#
# COMPACT_ATOMS: atom_id res chain seq x y z
N MET A 1 13.38 0.46 33.11
CA MET A 1 12.87 1.51 32.20
C MET A 1 11.72 1.02 31.33
N VAL A 2 11.96 0.32 30.21
CA VAL A 2 10.92 0.00 29.20
C VAL A 2 9.66 -0.68 29.77
N ARG A 3 9.78 -1.68 30.64
CA ARG A 3 8.61 -2.34 31.27
C ARG A 3 7.69 -1.38 32.03
N ARG A 4 8.26 -0.37 32.71
CA ARG A 4 7.50 0.65 33.43
C ARG A 4 6.69 1.52 32.47
N MET A 5 7.26 1.82 31.30
CA MET A 5 6.55 2.56 30.24
C MET A 5 5.43 1.71 29.65
N LEU A 6 5.72 0.44 29.32
CA LEU A 6 4.74 -0.46 28.72
C LEU A 6 3.55 -0.80 29.63
N ALA A 7 3.74 -0.72 30.96
CA ALA A 7 2.66 -0.86 31.92
C ALA A 7 1.60 0.26 31.83
N ARG A 8 1.92 1.39 31.20
CA ARG A 8 1.05 2.56 31.06
C ARG A 8 0.68 2.92 29.62
N CYS A 9 1.22 2.19 28.63
CA CYS A 9 0.94 2.45 27.22
C CYS A 9 -0.39 1.81 26.76
N ASP A 10 -1.03 2.42 25.77
CA ASP A 10 -2.23 1.86 25.14
C ASP A 10 -1.92 0.81 24.07
N VAL A 11 -0.92 1.10 23.24
CA VAL A 11 -0.55 0.31 22.08
C VAL A 11 0.96 0.12 22.05
N VAL A 12 1.39 -1.11 21.79
CA VAL A 12 2.75 -1.43 21.35
C VAL A 12 2.70 -1.95 19.94
N ILE A 13 3.57 -1.45 19.06
CA ILE A 13 3.75 -1.96 17.71
C ILE A 13 5.21 -2.39 17.56
N GLU A 14 5.43 -3.60 17.07
CA GLU A 14 6.76 -4.12 16.82
C GLU A 14 6.78 -4.98 15.54
N ASN A 15 7.94 -5.02 14.88
CA ASN A 15 8.15 -5.79 13.65
C ASN A 15 9.42 -6.65 13.70
N PHE A 16 9.84 -7.06 14.90
CA PHE A 16 10.95 -7.98 15.05
C PHE A 16 10.57 -9.39 14.60
N ARG A 17 11.59 -10.24 14.42
CA ARG A 17 11.36 -11.67 14.26
C ARG A 17 10.68 -12.23 15.51
N LYS A 18 9.81 -13.21 15.30
CA LYS A 18 9.14 -13.95 16.37
C LYS A 18 10.17 -14.42 17.42
N GLY A 19 9.86 -14.21 18.70
CA GLY A 19 10.72 -14.60 19.82
C GLY A 19 11.65 -13.50 20.33
N VAL A 20 11.93 -12.44 19.56
CA VAL A 20 12.86 -11.38 19.99
C VAL A 20 12.31 -10.62 21.19
N MET A 21 11.07 -10.13 21.10
CA MET A 21 10.44 -9.40 22.21
C MET A 21 10.18 -10.30 23.41
N GLU A 22 9.86 -11.59 23.20
CA GLU A 22 9.78 -12.58 24.27
C GLU A 22 11.13 -12.79 24.96
N GLY A 23 12.23 -12.82 24.21
CA GLY A 23 13.60 -12.91 24.74
C GLY A 23 13.99 -11.72 25.61
N PHE A 24 13.50 -10.51 25.30
CA PHE A 24 13.62 -9.34 26.17
C PHE A 24 12.63 -9.36 27.36
N GLY A 25 11.74 -10.34 27.41
CA GLY A 25 10.65 -10.42 28.37
C GLY A 25 9.62 -9.28 28.20
N LEU A 26 9.49 -8.77 26.97
CA LEU A 26 8.57 -7.72 26.54
C LEU A 26 7.53 -8.25 25.52
N GLY A 27 7.36 -9.58 25.45
CA GLY A 27 6.32 -10.20 24.66
C GLY A 27 4.93 -10.01 25.28
N TYR A 28 3.89 -10.16 24.46
CA TYR A 28 2.49 -9.93 24.86
C TYR A 28 2.09 -10.65 26.16
N GLU A 29 2.41 -11.95 26.28
CA GLU A 29 2.03 -12.74 27.46
C GLU A 29 2.66 -12.22 28.76
N SER A 30 3.88 -11.68 28.68
CA SER A 30 4.55 -11.07 29.84
C SER A 30 3.95 -9.73 30.23
N LEU A 31 3.44 -8.97 29.27
CA LEU A 31 2.97 -7.60 29.47
C LEU A 31 1.48 -7.52 29.85
N ARG A 32 0.63 -8.40 29.32
CA ARG A 32 -0.83 -8.39 29.57
C ARG A 32 -1.20 -8.51 31.05
N GLY A 33 -0.35 -9.13 31.88
CA GLY A 33 -0.58 -9.24 33.31
C GLY A 33 -0.43 -7.91 34.04
N ALA A 34 0.55 -7.09 33.63
CA ALA A 34 0.78 -5.76 34.20
C ALA A 34 -0.12 -4.70 33.55
N ASN A 35 -0.56 -4.92 32.32
CA ASN A 35 -1.44 -4.02 31.57
C ASN A 35 -2.52 -4.83 30.81
N PRO A 36 -3.65 -5.16 31.46
CA PRO A 36 -4.74 -5.90 30.83
C PRO A 36 -5.42 -5.16 29.66
N GLY A 37 -5.25 -3.84 29.58
CA GLY A 37 -5.78 -2.98 28.52
C GLY A 37 -4.84 -2.86 27.30
N LEU A 38 -3.70 -3.56 27.29
CA LEU A 38 -2.69 -3.43 26.25
C LEU A 38 -3.17 -3.99 24.89
N VAL A 39 -3.11 -3.15 23.85
CA VAL A 39 -3.15 -3.62 22.46
C VAL A 39 -1.72 -3.86 21.98
N TYR A 40 -1.40 -5.08 21.56
CA TYR A 40 -0.04 -5.45 21.17
C TYR A 40 -0.02 -5.90 19.71
N CYS A 41 0.46 -5.05 18.82
CA CYS A 41 0.54 -5.28 17.39
C CYS A 41 1.91 -5.81 16.98
N GLN A 42 1.91 -6.91 16.24
CA GLN A 42 3.11 -7.57 15.74
C GLN A 42 2.98 -7.72 14.22
N ILE A 43 4.01 -7.28 13.50
CA ILE A 43 4.06 -7.40 12.04
C ILE A 43 5.30 -8.23 11.69
N THR A 44 5.08 -9.47 11.24
CA THR A 44 6.18 -10.40 10.92
C THR A 44 6.24 -10.73 9.44
N GLY A 45 7.23 -11.53 9.02
CA GLY A 45 7.32 -11.98 7.62
C GLY A 45 6.16 -12.86 7.17
N PHE A 46 5.78 -13.83 8.01
CA PHE A 46 4.88 -14.94 7.63
C PHE A 46 3.79 -15.25 8.67
N GLY A 47 3.61 -14.38 9.67
CA GLY A 47 2.68 -14.58 10.77
C GLY A 47 3.31 -15.39 11.90
N ARG A 48 2.68 -15.42 13.08
CA ARG A 48 3.27 -16.12 14.25
C ARG A 48 2.93 -17.60 14.34
N THR A 49 2.12 -18.10 13.41
CA THR A 49 1.69 -19.51 13.36
C THR A 49 2.00 -20.12 12.00
N GLY A 50 1.93 -21.45 11.92
CA GLY A 50 2.23 -22.18 10.70
C GLY A 50 3.74 -22.46 10.50
N PRO A 51 4.09 -23.14 9.40
CA PRO A 51 5.41 -23.71 9.18
C PRO A 51 6.52 -22.67 8.99
N LEU A 52 6.18 -21.44 8.62
CA LEU A 52 7.13 -20.37 8.32
C LEU A 52 7.20 -19.32 9.45
N ALA A 53 6.59 -19.57 10.60
CA ALA A 53 6.46 -18.58 11.67
C ALA A 53 7.80 -18.04 12.21
N ASP A 54 8.86 -18.83 12.11
CA ASP A 54 10.20 -18.46 12.59
C ASP A 54 11.10 -17.89 11.47
N HIS A 55 10.58 -17.77 10.25
CA HIS A 55 11.32 -17.22 9.11
C HIS A 55 11.33 -15.69 9.12
N GLY A 56 12.47 -15.10 8.74
CA GLY A 56 12.56 -13.67 8.46
C GLY A 56 11.83 -13.33 7.15
N GLY A 57 11.19 -12.17 7.10
CA GLY A 57 10.51 -11.67 5.91
C GLY A 57 11.10 -10.36 5.42
N PHE A 58 11.10 -10.20 4.11
CA PHE A 58 11.28 -8.95 3.40
C PHE A 58 10.23 -8.88 2.29
N ASP A 59 9.85 -7.68 1.87
CA ASP A 59 8.80 -7.49 0.88
C ASP A 59 9.00 -8.33 -0.39
N LEU A 60 10.20 -8.33 -0.98
CA LEU A 60 10.48 -9.11 -2.19
C LEU A 60 10.22 -10.62 -1.99
N ILE A 61 10.58 -11.15 -0.82
CA ILE A 61 10.37 -12.56 -0.50
C ILE A 61 8.86 -12.84 -0.40
N ALA A 62 8.12 -11.98 0.31
CA ALA A 62 6.69 -12.10 0.44
C ALA A 62 5.97 -11.98 -0.93
N GLN A 63 6.33 -11.01 -1.77
CA GLN A 63 5.78 -10.91 -3.12
C GLN A 63 6.04 -12.19 -3.94
N GLY A 64 7.23 -12.80 -3.80
CA GLY A 64 7.58 -14.06 -4.46
C GLY A 64 6.71 -15.24 -4.01
N MET A 65 6.41 -15.31 -2.71
CA MET A 65 5.68 -16.43 -2.10
C MET A 65 4.16 -16.30 -2.16
N THR A 66 3.64 -15.10 -2.45
CA THR A 66 2.20 -14.79 -2.46
C THR A 66 1.60 -14.79 -3.86
N GLY A 67 2.40 -15.10 -4.89
CA GLY A 67 1.97 -15.11 -6.28
C GLY A 67 2.01 -13.75 -6.97
N LEU A 68 2.32 -12.65 -6.25
CA LEU A 68 2.43 -11.31 -6.83
C LEU A 68 3.47 -11.23 -7.95
N LEU A 69 4.65 -11.82 -7.76
CA LEU A 69 5.67 -11.91 -8.81
C LEU A 69 5.23 -12.76 -10.01
N SER A 70 4.39 -13.76 -9.78
CA SER A 70 3.90 -14.66 -10.85
C SER A 70 2.94 -13.95 -11.79
N VAL A 71 2.17 -12.99 -11.28
CA VAL A 71 1.13 -12.27 -12.03
C VAL A 71 1.56 -10.87 -12.48
N THR A 72 2.77 -10.44 -12.09
CA THR A 72 3.34 -9.14 -12.44
C THR A 72 4.43 -9.31 -13.50
N GLY A 73 4.32 -8.58 -14.60
CA GLY A 73 5.33 -8.58 -15.67
C GLY A 73 4.74 -8.38 -17.06
N GLU A 74 5.61 -8.38 -18.06
CA GLU A 74 5.26 -8.08 -19.46
C GLU A 74 4.44 -9.17 -20.15
N GLY A 75 4.54 -10.43 -19.71
CA GLY A 75 3.85 -11.55 -20.33
C GLY A 75 4.58 -12.88 -20.18
N PRO A 76 4.04 -13.97 -20.77
CA PRO A 76 4.62 -15.31 -20.69
C PRO A 76 6.05 -15.38 -21.24
N GLY A 77 6.90 -16.21 -20.61
CA GLY A 77 8.28 -16.45 -21.06
C GLY A 77 9.28 -15.34 -20.72
N ARG A 78 8.86 -14.31 -19.98
CA ARG A 78 9.73 -13.23 -19.48
C ARG A 78 10.15 -13.51 -18.03
N PRO A 79 11.30 -12.97 -17.56
CA PRO A 79 11.66 -13.05 -16.15
C PRO A 79 10.58 -12.42 -15.24
N PRO A 80 10.34 -12.97 -14.04
CA PRO A 80 9.39 -12.38 -13.09
C PRO A 80 9.75 -10.94 -12.73
N VAL A 81 8.73 -10.10 -12.56
CA VAL A 81 8.88 -8.69 -12.18
C VAL A 81 8.18 -8.46 -10.85
N LYS A 82 8.82 -7.73 -9.93
CA LYS A 82 8.20 -7.33 -8.67
C LYS A 82 7.37 -6.06 -8.85
N CYS A 83 6.39 -5.84 -7.97
CA CYS A 83 5.79 -4.51 -7.84
C CYS A 83 6.89 -3.49 -7.48
N GLY A 84 6.84 -2.30 -8.08
CA GLY A 84 7.83 -1.24 -7.86
C GLY A 84 7.92 -0.84 -6.39
N PRO A 85 6.82 -0.36 -5.79
CA PRO A 85 6.74 -0.08 -4.35
C PRO A 85 6.82 -1.36 -3.51
N PRO A 86 7.24 -1.26 -2.23
CA PRO A 86 7.22 -2.37 -1.29
C PRO A 86 5.77 -2.64 -0.82
N VAL A 87 4.98 -3.25 -1.71
CA VAL A 87 3.52 -3.36 -1.56
C VAL A 87 3.12 -4.18 -0.34
N THR A 88 3.88 -5.21 0.02
CA THR A 88 3.57 -6.05 1.17
C THR A 88 3.96 -5.37 2.48
N ASP A 89 5.06 -4.61 2.54
CA ASP A 89 5.44 -3.81 3.71
C ASP A 89 4.37 -2.75 4.01
N ILE A 90 4.00 -1.96 3.00
CA ILE A 90 3.01 -0.88 3.15
C ILE A 90 1.65 -1.46 3.53
N THR A 91 1.21 -2.53 2.84
CA THR A 91 -0.08 -3.16 3.12
C THR A 91 -0.10 -3.78 4.52
N ALA A 92 0.97 -4.44 4.96
CA ALA A 92 1.03 -5.01 6.31
C ALA A 92 0.97 -3.92 7.40
N GLY A 93 1.64 -2.78 7.18
CA GLY A 93 1.51 -1.61 8.07
C GLY A 93 0.08 -1.09 8.16
N ILE A 94 -0.62 -0.98 7.03
CA ILE A 94 -2.04 -0.56 6.98
C ILE A 94 -2.93 -1.58 7.69
N LEU A 95 -2.74 -2.89 7.45
CA LEU A 95 -3.50 -3.95 8.12
C LEU A 95 -3.25 -3.96 9.63
N GLY A 96 -2.00 -3.74 10.05
CA GLY A 96 -1.62 -3.61 11.45
C GLY A 96 -2.31 -2.41 12.12
N ALA A 97 -2.31 -1.25 11.47
CA ALA A 97 -3.01 -0.06 11.96
C ALA A 97 -4.53 -0.28 12.04
N MET A 98 -5.13 -0.89 11.02
CA MET A 98 -6.56 -1.26 11.01
C MET A 98 -6.88 -2.21 12.18
N GLY A 99 -6.04 -3.23 12.39
CA GLY A 99 -6.18 -4.17 13.50
C GLY A 99 -6.05 -3.51 14.87
N VAL A 100 -5.12 -2.56 15.03
CA VAL A 100 -4.98 -1.76 16.25
C VAL A 100 -6.24 -0.93 16.51
N VAL A 101 -6.77 -0.24 15.50
CA VAL A 101 -8.01 0.55 15.65
C VAL A 101 -9.19 -0.34 16.04
N ALA A 102 -9.33 -1.52 15.42
CA ALA A 102 -10.38 -2.48 15.76
C ALA A 102 -10.22 -3.00 17.21
N ALA A 103 -8.99 -3.29 17.65
CA ALA A 103 -8.70 -3.73 19.01
C ALA A 103 -8.96 -2.62 20.05
N LEU A 104 -8.61 -1.37 19.75
CA LEU A 104 -8.91 -0.22 20.60
C LEU A 104 -10.41 0.02 20.73
N TYR A 105 -11.16 -0.14 19.63
CA TYR A 105 -12.62 -0.05 19.64
C TYR A 105 -13.24 -1.15 20.54
N SER A 106 -12.80 -2.40 20.39
CA SER A 106 -13.20 -3.52 21.26
C SER A 106 -12.87 -3.26 22.73
N ARG A 107 -11.66 -2.76 23.01
CA ARG A 107 -11.21 -2.40 24.36
C ARG A 107 -12.09 -1.31 24.99
N GLY A 108 -12.56 -0.32 24.21
CA GLY A 108 -13.48 0.70 24.70
C GLY A 108 -14.77 0.13 25.29
N GLN A 109 -15.22 -1.03 24.80
CA GLN A 109 -16.44 -1.70 25.25
C GLN A 109 -16.20 -2.73 26.36
N THR A 110 -15.03 -3.36 26.35
CA THR A 110 -14.73 -4.52 27.22
C THR A 110 -13.78 -4.18 28.36
N GLY A 111 -13.02 -3.09 28.25
CA GLY A 111 -11.89 -2.76 29.13
C GLY A 111 -10.64 -3.61 28.91
N VAL A 112 -10.66 -4.57 27.97
CA VAL A 112 -9.59 -5.56 27.79
C VAL A 112 -8.91 -5.37 26.43
N GLY A 113 -7.58 -5.32 26.44
CA GLY A 113 -6.76 -5.27 25.23
C GLY A 113 -6.52 -6.65 24.62
N GLN A 114 -5.85 -6.70 23.48
CA GLN A 114 -5.58 -7.95 22.77
C GLN A 114 -4.33 -7.86 21.90
N ARG A 115 -3.83 -9.03 21.50
CA ARG A 115 -2.80 -9.12 20.46
C ARG A 115 -3.43 -8.91 19.07
N VAL A 116 -2.74 -8.13 18.24
CA VAL A 116 -2.97 -7.98 16.80
C VAL A 116 -1.77 -8.60 16.10
N ASP A 117 -2.00 -9.55 15.19
CA ASP A 117 -0.97 -10.28 14.45
C ASP A 117 -1.28 -10.20 12.96
N THR A 118 -0.30 -9.81 12.16
CA THR A 118 -0.37 -9.79 10.69
C THR A 118 1.02 -9.98 10.11
N SER A 119 1.10 -10.12 8.79
CA SER A 119 2.35 -10.41 8.11
C SER A 119 2.46 -9.87 6.70
N LEU A 120 3.70 -9.77 6.22
CA LEU A 120 3.98 -9.45 4.82
C LEU A 120 3.36 -10.49 3.87
N TYR A 121 3.36 -11.76 4.26
CA TYR A 121 2.75 -12.84 3.49
C TYR A 121 1.24 -12.67 3.34
N GLU A 122 0.51 -12.46 4.44
CA GLU A 122 -0.94 -12.24 4.40
C GLU A 122 -1.28 -10.94 3.65
N ALA A 123 -0.48 -9.88 3.86
CA ALA A 123 -0.60 -8.63 3.14
C ALA A 123 -0.44 -8.80 1.61
N GLY A 124 0.51 -9.64 1.17
CA GLY A 124 0.68 -9.96 -0.24
C GLY A 124 -0.48 -10.78 -0.81
N LEU A 125 -0.98 -11.79 -0.09
CA LEU A 125 -2.13 -12.59 -0.54
C LEU A 125 -3.39 -11.74 -0.74
N VAL A 126 -3.68 -10.81 0.18
CA VAL A 126 -4.86 -9.92 0.06
C VAL A 126 -4.82 -9.07 -1.22
N GLN A 127 -3.62 -8.69 -1.68
CA GLN A 127 -3.44 -7.93 -2.92
C GLN A 127 -3.75 -8.74 -4.19
N THR A 128 -3.82 -10.07 -4.10
CA THR A 128 -4.12 -10.96 -5.24
C THR A 128 -5.61 -11.18 -5.47
N PHE A 129 -6.51 -10.34 -4.94
CA PHE A 129 -7.97 -10.56 -4.89
C PHE A 129 -8.57 -11.17 -6.18
N TRP A 130 -8.31 -10.58 -7.35
CA TRP A 130 -8.86 -11.08 -8.61
C TRP A 130 -8.20 -12.38 -9.07
N GLN A 131 -6.87 -12.46 -8.98
CA GLN A 131 -6.10 -13.59 -9.45
C GLN A 131 -6.35 -14.83 -8.58
N SER A 132 -6.43 -14.64 -7.25
CA SER A 132 -6.81 -15.68 -6.31
C SER A 132 -8.24 -16.16 -6.52
N ALA A 133 -9.20 -15.26 -6.78
CA ALA A 133 -10.57 -15.65 -7.12
C ALA A 133 -10.61 -16.52 -8.39
N VAL A 134 -9.89 -16.13 -9.46
CA VAL A 134 -9.79 -16.93 -10.69
C VAL A 134 -9.13 -18.29 -10.42
N ALA A 135 -8.01 -18.31 -9.71
CA ALA A 135 -7.28 -19.54 -9.40
C ALA A 135 -8.11 -20.51 -8.54
N LEU A 136 -8.80 -20.02 -7.51
CA LEU A 136 -9.65 -20.82 -6.65
C LEU A 136 -10.89 -21.35 -7.38
N ALA A 137 -11.47 -20.56 -8.29
CA ALA A 137 -12.65 -20.97 -9.06
C ALA A 137 -12.34 -21.96 -10.19
N THR A 138 -11.16 -21.86 -10.81
CA THR A 138 -10.83 -22.62 -12.04
C THR A 138 -9.76 -23.69 -11.83
N GLY A 139 -8.99 -23.62 -10.74
CA GLY A 139 -7.79 -24.44 -10.53
C GLY A 139 -6.60 -24.03 -11.41
N VAL A 140 -6.72 -22.93 -12.19
CA VAL A 140 -5.69 -22.46 -13.12
C VAL A 140 -5.06 -21.18 -12.58
N SER A 141 -3.74 -21.17 -12.44
CA SER A 141 -3.01 -19.96 -12.02
C SER A 141 -3.00 -18.92 -13.13
N PRO A 142 -3.44 -17.67 -12.87
CA PRO A 142 -3.24 -16.56 -13.78
C PRO A 142 -1.75 -16.27 -13.99
N GLY A 143 -1.42 -15.75 -15.17
CA GLY A 143 -0.07 -15.30 -15.53
C GLY A 143 0.01 -13.77 -15.65
N PRO A 144 1.19 -13.23 -16.01
CA PRO A 144 1.39 -11.80 -16.19
C PRO A 144 0.69 -11.28 -17.45
N LEU A 145 0.10 -10.08 -17.34
CA LEU A 145 -0.73 -9.45 -18.38
C LEU A 145 -0.23 -8.06 -18.81
N GLY A 146 0.98 -7.65 -18.39
CA GLY A 146 1.41 -6.26 -18.53
C GLY A 146 0.52 -5.34 -17.68
N SER A 147 -0.06 -4.33 -18.31
CA SER A 147 -1.01 -3.40 -17.68
C SER A 147 -2.48 -3.80 -17.83
N ALA A 148 -2.76 -4.92 -18.52
CA ALA A 148 -4.13 -5.34 -18.80
C ALA A 148 -4.83 -5.95 -17.59
N HIS A 149 -6.12 -5.68 -17.47
CA HIS A 149 -6.95 -6.21 -16.40
C HIS A 149 -7.31 -7.69 -16.65
N PRO A 150 -7.28 -8.57 -15.62
CA PRO A 150 -7.55 -10.00 -15.79
C PRO A 150 -9.00 -10.36 -16.19
N LEU A 151 -9.94 -9.42 -16.07
CA LEU A 151 -11.38 -9.69 -16.23
C LEU A 151 -12.08 -8.82 -17.28
N ALA A 152 -11.44 -7.76 -17.78
CA ALA A 152 -12.10 -6.81 -18.65
C ALA A 152 -11.15 -6.27 -19.71
N ALA A 153 -11.64 -6.13 -20.93
CA ALA A 153 -10.89 -5.55 -22.04
C ALA A 153 -11.77 -4.56 -22.83
N PRO A 154 -11.23 -3.40 -23.27
CA PRO A 154 -9.92 -2.87 -22.90
C PRO A 154 -9.95 -2.26 -21.48
N TYR A 155 -9.01 -2.65 -20.64
CA TYR A 155 -8.71 -1.97 -19.39
C TYR A 155 -7.20 -2.11 -19.15
N GLU A 156 -6.44 -1.21 -19.77
CA GLU A 156 -4.99 -1.31 -19.86
C GLU A 156 -4.34 0.02 -20.24
N ALA A 157 -3.00 0.07 -20.21
CA ALA A 157 -2.22 1.17 -20.78
C ALA A 157 -1.92 0.94 -22.27
N LEU A 158 -2.20 1.94 -23.09
CA LEU A 158 -2.04 1.94 -24.54
C LEU A 158 -1.18 3.13 -24.99
N PRO A 159 -0.27 2.96 -25.97
CA PRO A 159 0.59 4.05 -26.41
C PRO A 159 -0.17 5.02 -27.32
N THR A 160 0.21 6.29 -27.26
CA THR A 160 -0.24 7.37 -28.14
C THR A 160 0.92 7.83 -29.04
N ALA A 161 0.76 8.93 -29.78
CA ALA A 161 1.82 9.47 -30.63
C ALA A 161 3.08 9.90 -29.83
N ASP A 162 2.90 10.30 -28.57
CA ASP A 162 3.91 10.97 -27.75
C ASP A 162 3.97 10.47 -26.29
N GLY A 163 3.23 9.43 -25.94
CA GLY A 163 3.16 8.94 -24.57
C GLY A 163 2.29 7.71 -24.40
N TRP A 164 1.69 7.58 -23.21
CA TRP A 164 0.83 6.46 -22.84
C TRP A 164 -0.40 6.97 -22.09
N ILE A 165 -1.54 6.38 -22.37
CA ILE A 165 -2.79 6.59 -21.62
C ILE A 165 -3.30 5.26 -21.10
N THR A 166 -3.97 5.29 -19.96
CA THR A 166 -4.81 4.20 -19.46
C THR A 166 -6.24 4.43 -19.92
N VAL A 167 -6.93 3.37 -20.33
CA VAL A 167 -8.30 3.45 -20.84
C VAL A 167 -9.18 2.47 -20.08
N GLY A 168 -10.34 2.94 -19.60
CA GLY A 168 -11.30 2.16 -18.82
C GLY A 168 -12.55 1.74 -19.58
N GLY A 169 -12.43 0.76 -20.49
CA GLY A 169 -13.54 0.10 -21.19
C GLY A 169 -14.19 -1.04 -20.39
N TRP A 170 -14.28 -0.88 -19.06
CA TRP A 170 -14.63 -1.95 -18.11
C TRP A 170 -15.97 -2.65 -18.39
N ASN A 171 -16.99 -1.88 -18.75
CA ASN A 171 -18.35 -2.37 -19.00
C ASN A 171 -18.78 -2.01 -20.43
N GLN A 172 -19.90 -2.59 -20.87
CA GLN A 172 -20.37 -2.41 -22.25
C GLN A 172 -20.69 -0.93 -22.58
N VAL A 173 -21.14 -0.14 -21.61
CA VAL A 173 -21.42 1.30 -21.82
C VAL A 173 -20.12 2.06 -22.09
N ASN A 174 -19.10 1.84 -21.27
CA ASN A 174 -17.78 2.45 -21.48
C ASN A 174 -17.11 1.96 -22.76
N TRP A 175 -17.32 0.69 -23.14
CA TRP A 175 -16.85 0.16 -24.42
C TRP A 175 -17.44 0.93 -25.60
N HIS A 176 -18.76 1.13 -25.65
CA HIS A 176 -19.38 1.90 -26.73
C HIS A 176 -18.92 3.36 -26.74
N ARG A 177 -18.83 4.01 -25.57
CA ARG A 177 -18.31 5.39 -25.46
C ARG A 177 -16.86 5.50 -25.94
N LEU A 178 -16.04 4.49 -25.65
CA LEU A 178 -14.66 4.43 -26.13
C LEU A 178 -14.63 4.35 -27.67
N LEU A 179 -15.44 3.47 -28.27
CA LEU A 179 -15.52 3.39 -29.73
C LEU A 179 -16.01 4.69 -30.36
N ASP A 180 -16.95 5.38 -29.72
CA ASP A 180 -17.42 6.70 -30.16
C ASP A 180 -16.27 7.72 -30.14
N ALA A 181 -15.54 7.81 -29.04
CA ALA A 181 -14.43 8.75 -28.86
C ALA A 181 -13.27 8.48 -29.83
N LEU A 182 -13.04 7.20 -30.16
CA LEU A 182 -12.00 6.77 -31.09
C LEU A 182 -12.45 6.75 -32.54
N GLU A 183 -13.74 7.03 -32.82
CA GLU A 183 -14.33 6.94 -34.17
C GLU A 183 -14.20 5.52 -34.77
N LEU A 184 -14.37 4.48 -33.94
CA LEU A 184 -14.25 3.05 -34.28
C LEU A 184 -15.58 2.30 -34.09
N ARG A 185 -16.71 2.94 -34.41
CA ARG A 185 -18.07 2.41 -34.14
C ARG A 185 -18.35 1.08 -34.81
N GLU A 186 -17.67 0.77 -35.91
CA GLU A 186 -17.77 -0.51 -36.60
C GLU A 186 -17.37 -1.71 -35.73
N LEU A 187 -16.55 -1.50 -34.68
CA LEU A 187 -16.14 -2.56 -33.77
C LEU A 187 -17.25 -3.00 -32.81
N VAL A 188 -18.36 -2.26 -32.72
CA VAL A 188 -19.55 -2.66 -31.94
C VAL A 188 -20.09 -4.00 -32.45
N ASP A 189 -20.15 -4.15 -33.77
CA ASP A 189 -20.74 -5.31 -34.45
C ASP A 189 -19.70 -6.36 -34.85
N ASP A 190 -18.39 -6.10 -34.65
CA ASP A 190 -17.34 -7.09 -34.90
C ASP A 190 -17.48 -8.25 -33.90
N PRO A 191 -17.71 -9.50 -34.36
CA PRO A 191 -17.89 -10.65 -33.47
C PRO A 191 -16.70 -10.89 -32.53
N ARG A 192 -15.50 -10.41 -32.88
CA ARG A 192 -14.30 -10.50 -32.02
C ARG A 192 -14.37 -9.57 -30.82
N PHE A 193 -15.15 -8.48 -30.89
CA PHE A 193 -15.15 -7.41 -29.89
C PHE A 193 -16.53 -7.05 -29.30
N ALA A 194 -17.61 -7.63 -29.84
CA ALA A 194 -18.98 -7.32 -29.43
C ALA A 194 -19.26 -7.53 -27.92
N THR A 195 -18.64 -8.54 -27.30
CA THR A 195 -18.81 -8.86 -25.88
C THR A 195 -17.48 -8.83 -25.13
N ASN A 196 -17.51 -8.66 -23.80
CA ASN A 196 -16.29 -8.69 -22.99
C ASN A 196 -15.53 -10.00 -23.13
N ASP A 197 -16.23 -11.14 -23.12
CA ASP A 197 -15.60 -12.46 -23.31
C ASP A 197 -14.91 -12.56 -24.67
N ALA A 198 -15.56 -12.06 -25.73
CA ALA A 198 -14.94 -12.00 -27.06
C ALA A 198 -13.70 -11.11 -27.06
N ARG A 199 -13.76 -9.92 -26.43
CA ARG A 199 -12.61 -9.01 -26.30
C ARG A 199 -11.46 -9.62 -25.52
N MET A 200 -11.72 -10.32 -24.42
CA MET A 200 -10.70 -11.02 -23.64
C MET A 200 -10.03 -12.13 -24.46
N LYS A 201 -10.80 -12.92 -25.20
CA LYS A 201 -10.26 -13.97 -26.10
C LYS A 201 -9.43 -13.40 -27.25
N ASN A 202 -9.80 -12.21 -27.73
CA ASN A 202 -9.14 -11.52 -28.85
C ASN A 202 -8.31 -10.32 -28.39
N HIS A 203 -7.81 -10.32 -27.15
CA HIS A 203 -7.16 -9.16 -26.53
C HIS A 203 -6.01 -8.61 -27.36
N ALA A 204 -5.14 -9.47 -27.90
CA ALA A 204 -4.01 -9.03 -28.73
C ALA A 204 -4.48 -8.29 -29.99
N ALA A 205 -5.50 -8.81 -30.68
CA ALA A 205 -6.07 -8.17 -31.86
C ALA A 205 -6.80 -6.86 -31.52
N LEU A 206 -7.50 -6.81 -30.39
CA LEU A 206 -8.13 -5.58 -29.91
C LEU A 206 -7.08 -4.50 -29.61
N ARG A 207 -6.02 -4.88 -28.87
CA ARG A 207 -4.93 -3.98 -28.52
C ARG A 207 -4.25 -3.41 -29.76
N GLU A 208 -4.04 -4.21 -30.80
CA GLU A 208 -3.47 -3.77 -32.08
C GLU A 208 -4.32 -2.69 -32.75
N VAL A 209 -5.64 -2.92 -32.87
CA VAL A 209 -6.57 -1.96 -33.46
C VAL A 209 -6.62 -0.65 -32.67
N LEU A 210 -6.77 -0.73 -31.33
CA LEU A 210 -6.81 0.45 -30.47
C LEU A 210 -5.49 1.21 -30.50
N THR A 211 -4.35 0.52 -30.49
CA THR A 211 -3.02 1.13 -30.57
C THR A 211 -2.84 1.88 -31.89
N GLY A 212 -3.20 1.27 -33.02
CA GLY A 212 -3.10 1.91 -34.33
C GLY A 212 -3.89 3.23 -34.40
N ARG A 213 -5.05 3.28 -33.73
CA ARG A 213 -5.83 4.51 -33.62
C ARG A 213 -5.23 5.51 -32.64
N LEU A 214 -4.85 5.09 -31.45
CA LEU A 214 -4.32 5.98 -30.41
C LEU A 214 -2.99 6.62 -30.80
N GLN A 215 -2.20 5.99 -31.68
CA GLN A 215 -0.97 6.57 -32.19
C GLN A 215 -1.16 7.73 -33.19
N THR A 216 -2.39 8.05 -33.60
CA THR A 216 -2.64 9.15 -34.55
C THR A 216 -2.73 10.53 -33.90
N ALA A 217 -2.75 10.62 -32.57
CA ALA A 217 -2.81 11.89 -31.84
C ALA A 217 -2.07 11.80 -30.50
N SER A 218 -1.84 12.96 -29.87
CA SER A 218 -1.16 13.04 -28.57
C SER A 218 -2.00 12.46 -27.43
N ALA A 219 -1.33 12.14 -26.32
CA ALA A 219 -2.03 11.74 -25.09
C ALA A 219 -3.02 12.80 -24.63
N GLU A 220 -2.64 14.08 -24.69
CA GLU A 220 -3.50 15.21 -24.29
C GLU A 220 -4.78 15.28 -25.14
N GLU A 221 -4.66 15.16 -26.46
CA GLU A 221 -5.81 15.22 -27.35
C GLU A 221 -6.78 14.05 -27.10
N TRP A 222 -6.25 12.84 -26.92
CA TRP A 222 -7.08 11.68 -26.61
C TRP A 222 -7.76 11.78 -25.25
N LEU A 223 -7.04 12.23 -24.21
CA LEU A 223 -7.62 12.40 -22.89
C LEU A 223 -8.78 13.39 -22.92
N ARG A 224 -8.66 14.51 -23.64
CA ARG A 224 -9.77 15.46 -23.83
C ARG A 224 -10.97 14.82 -24.52
N ARG A 225 -10.75 14.09 -25.63
CA ARG A 225 -11.83 13.39 -26.36
C ARG A 225 -12.52 12.32 -25.50
N LEU A 226 -11.74 11.58 -24.72
CA LEU A 226 -12.24 10.53 -23.82
C LEU A 226 -13.05 11.12 -22.66
N GLU A 227 -12.60 12.24 -22.09
CA GLU A 227 -13.33 12.98 -21.06
C GLU A 227 -14.67 13.52 -21.60
N GLU A 228 -14.67 14.14 -22.79
CA GLU A 228 -15.89 14.61 -23.47
C GLU A 228 -16.89 13.46 -23.72
N ALA A 229 -16.39 12.25 -23.98
CA ALA A 229 -17.20 11.04 -24.14
C ALA A 229 -17.56 10.34 -22.82
N ALA A 230 -17.15 10.89 -21.66
CA ALA A 230 -17.31 10.29 -20.34
C ALA A 230 -16.75 8.85 -20.23
N VAL A 231 -15.58 8.64 -20.84
CA VAL A 231 -14.77 7.42 -20.73
C VAL A 231 -13.70 7.64 -19.66
N PRO A 232 -13.63 6.81 -18.61
CA PRO A 232 -12.54 6.89 -17.65
C PRO A 232 -11.19 6.65 -18.33
N ALA A 233 -10.28 7.61 -18.24
CA ALA A 233 -8.93 7.52 -18.78
C ALA A 233 -7.98 8.43 -18.01
N GLY A 234 -6.67 8.18 -18.10
CA GLY A 234 -5.65 9.01 -17.46
C GLY A 234 -4.25 8.76 -18.04
N PRO A 235 -3.34 9.75 -17.96
CA PRO A 235 -1.98 9.61 -18.47
C PRO A 235 -1.15 8.65 -17.59
N VAL A 236 -0.15 8.01 -18.18
CA VAL A 236 0.92 7.34 -17.41
C VAL A 236 1.99 8.37 -17.08
N LEU A 237 1.94 8.92 -15.86
CA LEU A 237 2.85 9.96 -15.39
C LEU A 237 4.16 9.39 -14.83
N SER A 238 5.25 10.12 -15.00
CA SER A 238 6.46 9.95 -14.19
C SER A 238 6.23 10.39 -12.74
N MET A 239 7.16 10.04 -11.85
CA MET A 239 7.02 10.35 -10.42
C MET A 239 6.95 11.86 -10.15
N LEU A 240 7.77 12.68 -10.83
CA LEU A 240 7.76 14.13 -10.64
C LEU A 240 6.48 14.78 -11.19
N GLU A 241 5.98 14.29 -12.32
CA GLU A 241 4.71 14.75 -12.88
C GLU A 241 3.54 14.39 -11.94
N ALA A 242 3.53 13.18 -11.38
CA ALA A 242 2.52 12.76 -10.42
C ALA A 242 2.54 13.58 -9.13
N LEU A 243 3.72 13.86 -8.56
CA LEU A 243 3.86 14.67 -7.34
C LEU A 243 3.44 16.12 -7.54
N ARG A 244 3.64 16.66 -8.75
CA ARG A 244 3.28 18.04 -9.11
C ARG A 244 1.90 18.17 -9.76
N HIS A 245 1.20 17.06 -9.96
CA HIS A 245 -0.08 17.05 -10.65
C HIS A 245 -1.10 17.94 -9.90
N PRO A 246 -1.93 18.73 -10.61
CA PRO A 246 -2.92 19.62 -9.96
C PRO A 246 -3.82 18.90 -8.95
N GLN A 247 -4.21 17.65 -9.23
CA GLN A 247 -4.97 16.84 -8.29
C GLN A 247 -4.17 16.48 -7.03
N THR A 248 -2.88 16.19 -7.13
CA THR A 248 -2.01 15.88 -5.98
C THR A 248 -1.89 17.09 -5.07
N VAL A 249 -1.71 18.29 -5.66
CA VAL A 249 -1.70 19.57 -4.93
C VAL A 249 -3.06 19.83 -4.28
N ALA A 250 -4.15 19.71 -5.03
CA ALA A 250 -5.51 19.93 -4.52
C ALA A 250 -5.91 18.95 -3.41
N ARG A 251 -5.27 17.78 -3.35
CA ARG A 251 -5.47 16.76 -2.30
C ARG A 251 -4.43 16.83 -1.18
N GLU A 252 -3.56 17.85 -1.17
CA GLU A 252 -2.55 18.07 -0.13
C GLU A 252 -1.70 16.81 0.11
N MET A 253 -1.30 16.15 -0.98
CA MET A 253 -0.51 14.92 -0.92
C MET A 253 0.99 15.17 -0.97
N VAL A 254 1.41 16.40 -1.24
CA VAL A 254 2.77 16.89 -1.01
C VAL A 254 2.67 18.05 -0.03
N VAL A 255 3.31 17.92 1.13
CA VAL A 255 3.29 18.90 2.22
C VAL A 255 4.72 19.26 2.63
N ALA A 256 4.92 20.47 3.12
CA ALA A 256 6.20 20.90 3.65
C ALA A 256 6.24 20.70 5.17
N VAL A 257 7.34 20.17 5.68
CA VAL A 257 7.62 20.01 7.12
C VAL A 257 8.95 20.66 7.46
N GLU A 258 9.09 21.16 8.68
CA GLU A 258 10.39 21.62 9.18
C GLU A 258 11.25 20.43 9.59
N GLN A 259 12.46 20.35 9.07
CA GLN A 259 13.47 19.36 9.44
C GLN A 259 14.84 20.04 9.54
N GLY A 260 15.40 20.10 10.75
CA GLY A 260 16.72 20.70 10.99
C GLY A 260 16.78 22.20 10.64
N GLY A 261 15.67 22.94 10.78
CA GLY A 261 15.57 24.36 10.44
C GLY A 261 15.33 24.64 8.94
N GLU A 262 15.17 23.61 8.12
CA GLU A 262 14.85 23.73 6.69
C GLU A 262 13.46 23.17 6.37
N ALA A 263 12.81 23.69 5.33
CA ALA A 263 11.55 23.15 4.83
C ALA A 263 11.84 22.01 3.85
N VAL A 264 11.27 20.83 4.13
CA VAL A 264 11.41 19.62 3.30
C VAL A 264 10.03 19.14 2.86
N GLU A 265 9.88 18.76 1.59
CA GLU A 265 8.64 18.18 1.06
C GLU A 265 8.52 16.69 1.42
N THR A 266 7.33 16.27 1.85
CA THR A 266 6.99 14.88 2.16
C THR A 266 5.56 14.55 1.72
N LEU A 267 5.16 13.28 1.83
CA LEU A 267 3.79 12.86 1.52
C LEU A 267 2.81 13.29 2.63
N GLY A 268 1.68 13.87 2.21
CA GLY A 268 0.58 14.21 3.10
C GLY A 268 -0.28 13.01 3.49
N MET A 269 -1.22 13.22 4.42
CA MET A 269 -2.14 12.17 4.88
C MET A 269 -3.13 11.77 3.77
N PRO A 270 -3.20 10.49 3.36
CA PRO A 270 -4.12 10.03 2.31
C PRO A 270 -5.58 9.90 2.76
N VAL A 271 -5.85 9.98 4.08
CA VAL A 271 -7.21 9.95 4.65
C VAL A 271 -7.60 11.35 5.14
N LYS A 272 -8.63 11.95 4.55
CA LYS A 272 -9.11 13.29 4.90
C LYS A 272 -10.34 13.18 5.80
N LEU A 273 -10.14 13.40 7.11
CA LEU A 273 -11.22 13.43 8.10
C LEU A 273 -11.80 14.84 8.18
N SER A 274 -13.12 14.97 8.12
CA SER A 274 -13.81 16.26 8.06
C SER A 274 -13.77 17.03 9.39
N GLU A 275 -13.79 16.34 10.52
CA GLU A 275 -13.84 16.95 11.85
C GLU A 275 -12.48 16.96 12.57
N THR A 276 -11.63 15.98 12.27
CA THR A 276 -10.31 15.80 12.89
C THR A 276 -9.22 15.61 11.82
N PRO A 277 -9.02 16.61 10.94
CA PRO A 277 -8.04 16.51 9.87
C PRO A 277 -6.64 16.27 10.45
N ALA A 278 -5.92 15.30 9.89
CA ALA A 278 -4.54 15.03 10.28
C ALA A 278 -3.63 16.17 9.86
N THR A 279 -2.68 16.54 10.73
CA THR A 279 -1.63 17.52 10.43
C THR A 279 -0.27 16.83 10.47
N VAL A 280 0.57 17.11 9.48
CA VAL A 280 1.98 16.68 9.48
C VAL A 280 2.80 17.88 9.91
N GLY A 281 2.97 18.04 11.22
CA GLY A 281 3.48 19.29 11.81
C GLY A 281 4.99 19.37 11.99
N ARG A 282 5.71 18.25 11.96
CA ARG A 282 7.17 18.18 12.18
C ARG A 282 7.80 17.13 11.28
N GLY A 283 9.07 17.34 10.93
CA GLY A 283 9.90 16.34 10.26
C GLY A 283 10.21 15.13 11.14
N ALA A 284 11.02 14.22 10.62
CA ALA A 284 11.45 13.05 11.38
C ALA A 284 12.32 13.46 12.58
N PRO A 285 12.11 12.86 13.78
CA PRO A 285 12.90 13.19 14.95
C PRO A 285 14.35 12.73 14.80
N GLY A 286 15.26 13.52 15.37
CA GLY A 286 16.64 13.12 15.58
C GLY A 286 16.77 11.95 16.56
N MET A 287 17.87 11.21 16.47
CA MET A 287 18.14 10.09 17.38
C MET A 287 18.19 10.59 18.83
N GLY A 288 17.24 10.15 19.65
CA GLY A 288 17.17 10.51 21.08
C GLY A 288 16.72 11.96 21.35
N GLU A 289 16.14 12.66 20.38
CA GLU A 289 15.70 14.06 20.51
C GLU A 289 14.72 14.27 21.67
N HIS A 290 13.76 13.34 21.82
CA HIS A 290 12.69 13.42 22.82
C HIS A 290 12.92 12.50 24.02
N SER A 291 14.12 11.91 24.18
CA SER A 291 14.37 10.89 25.21
C SER A 291 14.08 11.39 26.63
N GLN A 292 14.57 12.58 26.99
CA GLN A 292 14.38 13.14 28.33
C GLN A 292 12.92 13.53 28.57
N GLU A 293 12.28 14.18 27.60
CA GLU A 293 10.87 14.57 27.64
C GLU A 293 9.97 13.35 27.88
N VAL A 294 10.09 12.33 27.05
CA VAL A 294 9.29 11.11 27.15
C VAL A 294 9.54 10.40 28.48
N LEU A 295 10.78 10.28 28.96
CA LEU A 295 11.04 9.68 30.27
C LEU A 295 10.38 10.47 31.40
N GLY A 296 10.40 11.81 31.33
CA GLY A 296 9.68 12.67 32.27
C GLY A 296 8.16 12.40 32.28
N GLU A 297 7.53 12.24 31.12
CA GLU A 297 6.08 11.91 31.02
C GLU A 297 5.73 10.57 31.69
N TYR A 298 6.65 9.60 31.66
CA TYR A 298 6.49 8.33 32.36
C TYR A 298 6.89 8.38 33.85
N GLY A 299 7.25 9.58 34.34
CA GLY A 299 7.52 9.91 35.74
C GLY A 299 8.92 9.53 36.23
N PHE A 300 9.89 9.34 35.32
CA PHE A 300 11.27 9.15 35.71
C PHE A 300 11.80 10.46 36.32
N GLU A 301 12.46 10.38 37.47
CA GLU A 301 13.02 11.56 38.14
C GLU A 301 14.26 12.05 37.36
N GLU A 302 14.55 13.35 37.44
CA GLU A 302 15.68 13.97 36.72
C GLU A 302 17.01 13.22 36.96
N ALA A 303 17.29 12.88 38.22
CA ALA A 303 18.48 12.10 38.58
C ALA A 303 18.50 10.67 37.98
N GLU A 304 17.33 10.03 37.80
CA GLU A 304 17.23 8.72 37.13
C GLU A 304 17.51 8.87 35.62
N ILE A 305 17.00 9.94 35.00
CA ILE A 305 17.21 10.24 33.58
C ILE A 305 18.69 10.54 33.30
N GLU A 306 19.33 11.38 34.11
CA GLU A 306 20.76 11.68 33.99
C GLU A 306 21.63 10.42 34.07
N GLU A 307 21.31 9.50 34.98
CA GLU A 307 22.04 8.24 35.10
C GLU A 307 21.87 7.34 33.88
N LEU A 308 20.66 7.26 33.32
CA LEU A 308 20.38 6.50 32.10
C LEU A 308 21.13 7.05 30.88
N LEU A 309 21.27 8.37 30.79
CA LEU A 309 22.06 9.04 29.75
C LEU A 309 23.56 8.78 29.95
N ARG A 310 24.07 8.99 31.18
CA ARG A 310 25.49 8.81 31.52
C ARG A 310 25.97 7.38 31.32
N SER A 311 25.10 6.39 31.55
CA SER A 311 25.39 4.97 31.35
C SER A 311 25.24 4.49 29.90
N GLY A 312 24.77 5.35 28.98
CA GLY A 312 24.56 5.00 27.57
C GLY A 312 23.36 4.08 27.32
N VAL A 313 22.50 3.87 28.32
CA VAL A 313 21.25 3.10 28.17
C VAL A 313 20.24 3.89 27.33
N VAL A 314 20.30 5.23 27.40
CA VAL A 314 19.45 6.17 26.65
C VAL A 314 20.34 7.10 25.84
N GLY A 315 20.01 7.29 24.56
CA GLY A 315 20.68 8.29 23.70
C GLY A 315 20.04 9.68 23.83
N SER A 316 20.82 10.72 23.59
CA SER A 316 20.39 12.12 23.50
C SER A 316 20.83 12.69 22.16
N PHE A 317 19.99 13.53 21.56
CA PHE A 317 20.29 14.16 20.26
C PHE A 317 21.49 15.12 20.30
N ASN A 318 21.79 15.67 21.48
CA ASN A 318 22.89 16.65 21.68
C ASN A 318 24.17 16.02 22.28
N ALA A 319 24.31 14.68 22.23
CA ALA A 319 25.48 13.97 22.77
C ALA A 319 26.59 13.78 21.74
#